data_AF-A0A3B8WEN5-F1
#
_entry.id   AF-A0A3B8WEN5-F1
#
_cell.length_a   1.000
_cell.length_b   1.000
_cell.length_c   1.000
_cell.angle_alpha   90.00
_cell.angle_beta   90.00
_cell.angle_gamma   90.00
#
_symmetry.space_group_name_H-M   'P 1'
#
loop_
_entity.id
_entity.type
_entity.pdbx_description
1 polymer ?
#
loop_
_entity_poly.entity_id
_entity_poly.type
_entity_poly.pdbx_seq_one_letter_code
_entity_poly.pdbx_strand_id
1 'polypeptide(L)'
;MREPRGITMKTVNHYVRPLLTATLIGLSSLAQADIGPAEKPDLKLGFIKLTDMAPLAVAWEQGYFMDEGLFVELEAQANWKVLLDR
;
A
#
# COMPACT_ATOMS: atom_id res chain seq x y z
N MET A 1 56.71 30.61 -0.94
CA MET A 1 56.17 29.59 -1.86
C MET A 1 55.29 28.65 -1.05
N ARG A 2 53.99 28.55 -1.33
CA ARG A 2 53.04 27.70 -0.58
C ARG A 2 52.36 26.77 -1.59
N GLU A 3 52.60 25.47 -1.46
CA GLU A 3 52.05 24.41 -2.31
C GLU A 3 50.51 24.43 -2.33
N PRO A 4 49.85 24.21 -3.48
CA PRO A 4 48.40 24.10 -3.55
C PRO A 4 47.95 22.76 -2.97
N ARG A 5 47.09 22.81 -1.94
CA ARG A 5 46.51 21.62 -1.32
C ARG A 5 45.63 20.87 -2.33
N GLY A 6 46.10 19.72 -2.79
CA GLY A 6 45.33 18.79 -3.64
C GLY A 6 44.06 18.31 -2.94
N ILE A 7 42.93 18.41 -3.62
CA ILE A 7 41.63 17.93 -3.13
C ILE A 7 41.71 16.40 -3.00
N THR A 8 41.63 15.91 -1.76
CA THR A 8 41.79 14.48 -1.44
C THR A 8 40.52 13.68 -1.77
N MET A 9 40.65 12.53 -2.45
CA MET A 9 39.56 11.67 -2.94
C MET A 9 38.55 11.20 -1.86
N LYS A 10 38.93 11.21 -0.57
CA LYS A 10 38.04 10.87 0.55
C LYS A 10 36.87 11.85 0.70
N THR A 11 37.08 13.11 0.34
CA THR A 11 36.07 14.17 0.42
C THR A 11 35.00 13.99 -0.66
N VAL A 12 35.39 13.57 -1.88
CA VAL A 12 34.45 13.33 -2.99
C VAL A 12 33.48 12.19 -2.65
N ASN A 13 33.98 11.07 -2.11
CA ASN A 13 33.18 9.88 -1.83
C ASN A 13 32.11 10.08 -0.73
N HIS A 14 32.30 11.08 0.14
CA HIS A 14 31.34 11.44 1.19
C HIS A 14 30.11 12.19 0.62
N TYR A 15 30.24 12.85 -0.53
CA TYR A 15 29.15 13.56 -1.20
C TYR A 15 28.46 12.75 -2.30
N VAL A 16 29.16 11.86 -3.02
CA VAL A 16 28.52 11.01 -4.06
C VAL A 16 27.68 9.87 -3.49
N ARG A 17 28.01 9.33 -2.31
CA ARG A 17 27.24 8.27 -1.64
C ARG A 17 25.82 8.68 -1.26
N PRO A 18 25.57 9.79 -0.53
CA PRO A 18 24.22 10.23 -0.21
C PRO A 18 23.44 10.68 -1.46
N LEU A 19 24.12 11.18 -2.50
CA LEU A 19 23.51 11.53 -3.76
C LEU A 19 22.95 10.30 -4.49
N LEU A 20 23.72 9.21 -4.58
CA LEU A 20 23.25 7.95 -5.20
C LEU A 20 22.04 7.36 -4.45
N THR A 21 22.03 7.42 -3.11
CA THR A 21 20.89 6.95 -2.32
C THR A 21 19.64 7.81 -2.53
N ALA A 22 19.81 9.13 -2.60
CA ALA A 22 18.71 10.06 -2.86
C ALA A 22 18.09 9.84 -4.26
N THR A 23 18.91 9.55 -5.27
CA THR A 23 18.42 9.24 -6.62
C THR A 23 17.63 7.93 -6.65
N LEU A 24 18.07 6.88 -5.95
CA LEU A 24 17.34 5.61 -5.87
C LEU A 24 15.98 5.73 -5.17
N ILE A 25 15.89 6.55 -4.12
CA ILE A 25 14.62 6.81 -3.43
C ILE A 25 13.68 7.60 -4.35
N GLY A 26 14.18 8.62 -5.06
CA GLY A 26 13.39 9.43 -5.98
C GLY A 26 12.84 8.67 -7.19
N LEU A 27 13.55 7.65 -7.70
CA LEU A 27 13.04 6.81 -8.81
C LEU A 27 11.88 5.90 -8.39
N SER A 28 11.80 5.49 -7.12
CA SER A 28 10.72 4.65 -6.59
C SER A 28 9.34 5.32 -6.71
N SER A 29 9.30 6.65 -6.69
CA SER A 29 8.09 7.47 -6.77
C SER A 29 7.57 7.70 -8.19
N LEU A 30 8.19 7.10 -9.22
CA LEU A 30 7.74 7.22 -10.61
C LEU A 30 6.82 6.05 -11.06
N ALA A 31 6.67 5.03 -10.22
CA ALA A 31 5.82 3.87 -10.49
C ALA A 31 4.42 4.05 -9.87
N GLN A 32 3.64 5.01 -10.36
CA GLN A 32 2.19 5.06 -10.08
C GLN A 32 1.46 4.27 -11.17
N ALA A 33 0.94 3.10 -10.81
CA ALA A 33 -0.07 2.42 -11.63
C ALA A 33 -1.44 3.06 -11.35
N ASP A 34 -2.19 3.35 -12.40
CA ASP A 34 -3.56 3.82 -12.28
C ASP A 34 -4.45 2.66 -11.80
N ILE A 35 -5.27 2.91 -10.79
CA ILE A 35 -6.23 1.92 -10.30
C ILE A 35 -7.42 1.99 -11.27
N GLY A 36 -7.59 0.93 -12.07
CA GLY A 36 -8.72 0.80 -12.98
C GLY A 36 -10.05 0.70 -12.22
N PRO A 37 -11.20 0.85 -12.91
CA PRO A 37 -12.50 0.68 -12.28
C PRO A 37 -12.66 -0.75 -11.74
N ALA A 38 -13.48 -0.90 -10.71
CA ALA A 38 -13.84 -2.21 -10.18
C ALA A 38 -14.47 -3.08 -11.29
N GLU A 39 -13.91 -4.28 -11.50
CA GLU A 39 -14.43 -5.24 -12.48
C GLU A 39 -15.84 -5.73 -12.08
N LYS A 40 -16.09 -5.83 -10.77
CA LYS A 40 -17.38 -6.21 -10.19
C LYS A 40 -17.69 -5.30 -8.99
N PRO A 41 -18.64 -4.36 -9.12
CA PRO A 41 -18.92 -3.40 -8.07
C PRO A 41 -19.77 -4.00 -6.95
N ASP A 42 -20.74 -4.86 -7.26
CA ASP A 42 -21.63 -5.46 -6.25
C ASP A 42 -21.04 -6.72 -5.63
N LEU A 43 -20.79 -6.70 -4.32
CA LEU A 43 -20.17 -7.80 -3.58
C LEU A 43 -21.00 -8.20 -2.36
N LYS A 44 -21.06 -9.51 -2.09
CA LYS A 44 -21.57 -10.09 -0.84
C LYS A 44 -20.42 -10.76 -0.13
N LEU A 45 -20.07 -10.27 1.06
CA LEU A 45 -18.96 -10.81 1.86
C LEU A 45 -19.52 -11.53 3.09
N GLY A 46 -19.28 -12.83 3.16
CA GLY A 46 -19.57 -13.64 4.33
C GLY A 46 -18.51 -13.46 5.42
N PHE A 47 -18.91 -13.35 6.68
CA PHE A 47 -17.98 -13.32 7.82
C PHE A 47 -18.50 -14.11 9.01
N ILE A 48 -17.62 -14.56 9.90
CA ILE A 48 -18.01 -15.17 11.19
C ILE A 48 -17.88 -14.11 12.28
N LYS A 49 -18.83 -14.06 13.23
CA LYS A 49 -18.88 -13.10 14.34
C LYS A 49 -17.76 -13.34 15.37
N LEU A 50 -16.54 -13.00 14.97
CA LEU A 50 -15.30 -12.99 15.76
C LEU A 50 -14.59 -11.65 15.56
N THR A 51 -13.41 -11.48 16.16
CA THR A 51 -12.65 -10.21 16.07
C THR A 51 -12.15 -9.91 14.65
N ASP A 52 -11.93 -10.93 13.82
CA ASP A 52 -11.40 -10.77 12.45
C ASP A 52 -12.35 -10.02 11.50
N MET A 53 -13.64 -9.88 11.86
CA MET A 53 -14.61 -9.12 11.06
C MET A 53 -14.41 -7.61 11.18
N ALA A 54 -13.68 -7.13 12.20
CA ALA A 54 -13.60 -5.71 12.52
C ALA A 54 -13.17 -4.83 11.34
N PRO A 55 -12.18 -5.20 10.50
CA PRO A 55 -11.82 -4.41 9.33
C PRO A 55 -12.96 -4.28 8.32
N LEU A 56 -13.74 -5.35 8.08
CA LEU A 56 -14.88 -5.32 7.16
C LEU A 56 -15.98 -4.40 7.66
N ALA A 57 -16.32 -4.50 8.95
CA ALA A 57 -17.32 -3.65 9.57
C ALA A 57 -16.90 -2.16 9.53
N VAL A 58 -15.65 -1.85 9.88
CA VAL A 58 -15.14 -0.48 9.82
C VAL A 58 -15.16 0.05 8.38
N ALA A 59 -14.72 -0.75 7.40
CA ALA A 59 -14.73 -0.34 6.00
C ALA A 59 -16.14 -0.07 5.45
N TRP A 60 -17.13 -0.85 5.90
CA TRP A 60 -18.52 -0.64 5.52
C TRP A 60 -19.10 0.62 6.16
N GLU A 61 -18.91 0.80 7.47
CA GLU A 61 -19.43 1.96 8.23
C GLU A 61 -18.76 3.29 7.83
N GLN A 62 -17.46 3.25 7.51
CA GLN A 62 -16.71 4.45 7.09
C GLN A 62 -16.82 4.74 5.59
N GLY A 63 -17.49 3.88 4.82
CA GLY A 63 -17.68 4.09 3.38
C GLY A 63 -16.46 3.77 2.51
N TYR A 64 -15.39 3.17 3.04
CA TYR A 64 -14.18 2.86 2.27
C TYR A 64 -14.45 1.96 1.05
N PHE A 65 -15.42 1.06 1.12
CA PHE A 65 -15.82 0.27 -0.05
C PHE A 65 -16.41 1.15 -1.17
N MET A 66 -17.24 2.12 -0.80
CA MET A 66 -17.90 3.02 -1.76
C MET A 66 -16.88 3.94 -2.44
N ASP A 67 -15.87 4.41 -1.70
CA ASP A 67 -14.79 5.23 -2.23
C ASP A 67 -13.99 4.49 -3.32
N GLU A 68 -13.87 3.17 -3.20
CA GLU A 68 -13.25 2.28 -4.19
C GLU A 68 -14.24 1.80 -5.29
N GLY A 69 -15.49 2.29 -5.28
CA GLY A 69 -16.53 1.91 -6.24
C GLY A 69 -17.15 0.52 -6.01
N LEU A 70 -17.07 0.00 -4.78
CA LEU A 70 -17.63 -1.29 -4.38
C LEU A 70 -18.88 -1.13 -3.50
N PHE A 71 -19.98 -1.78 -3.89
CA PHE A 71 -21.22 -1.89 -3.12
C PHE A 71 -21.22 -3.22 -2.37
N VAL A 72 -20.85 -3.18 -1.10
CA VAL A 72 -20.67 -4.38 -0.27
C VAL A 72 -21.86 -4.63 0.65
N GLU A 73 -22.34 -5.87 0.67
CA GLU A 73 -23.27 -6.42 1.66
C GLU A 73 -22.53 -7.41 2.58
N LEU A 74 -22.62 -7.22 3.90
CA LEU A 74 -21.97 -8.10 4.89
C LEU A 74 -22.96 -9.13 5.44
N GLU A 75 -22.66 -10.42 5.26
CA GLU A 75 -23.53 -11.53 5.69
C GLU A 75 -22.87 -12.37 6.79
N ALA A 76 -23.43 -12.34 8.01
CA ALA A 76 -22.92 -13.14 9.12
C ALA A 76 -23.18 -14.65 8.93
N GLN A 77 -22.17 -15.47 9.15
CA GLN A 77 -22.17 -16.92 8.99
C GLN A 77 -21.89 -17.63 10.32
N ALA A 78 -22.46 -18.83 10.48
CA ALA A 78 -22.35 -19.61 11.71
C ALA A 78 -21.03 -20.39 11.81
N ASN A 79 -20.43 -20.81 10.69
CA ASN A 79 -19.22 -21.61 10.67
C ASN A 79 -18.49 -21.52 9.32
N TRP A 80 -17.26 -22.04 9.30
CA TRP A 80 -16.39 -22.05 8.14
C TRP A 80 -16.86 -22.94 6.98
N LYS A 81 -17.55 -24.05 7.26
CA LYS A 81 -18.08 -24.94 6.23
C LYS A 81 -19.11 -24.20 5.35
N VAL A 82 -20.00 -23.46 5.99
CA VAL A 82 -21.03 -22.65 5.30
C VAL A 82 -20.44 -21.52 4.47
N LEU A 83 -19.27 -21.00 4.84
CA LEU A 83 -18.57 -19.97 4.07
C LEU A 83 -17.82 -20.58 2.87
N LEU A 84 -17.24 -21.76 3.03
CA LEU A 84 -16.54 -22.48 1.97
C LEU A 84 -17.47 -22.98 0.86
N ASP A 85 -18.69 -23.39 1.22
CA ASP A 85 -19.66 -23.95 0.27
C ASP A 85 -20.34 -22.87 -0.62
N ARG A 86 -19.94 -21.59 -0.52
CA ARG A 86 -20.55 -20.44 -1.21
C ARG A 86 -19.82 -19.95 -2.46
#